data_AF-A0A6J8D5W6-F1
#
_entry.id   AF-A0A6J8D5W6-F1
#
_cell.length_a   1.000
_cell.length_b   1.000
_cell.length_c   1.000
_cell.angle_alpha   90.00
_cell.angle_beta   90.00
_cell.angle_gamma   90.00
#
_symmetry.space_group_name_H-M   'P 1'
#
loop_
_entity.id
_entity.type
_entity.pdbx_description
1 polymer ?
#
loop_
_entity_poly.entity_id
_entity_poly.type
_entity_poly.pdbx_seq_one_letter_code
_entity_poly.pdbx_strand_id
1 'polypeptide(L)'
;MKGKKDCIVTNTNQKKTRTYIDEGNERPKKKGNVHRSYSFKLDGEQITVCKKIFLTTLGISESFAEHALQNQLGGVFVGKDKRGKHDPLKKTSKNALEIVRKHIESFPVVEGHYTRKDSNRKYLGADLNITRMYQLYLEHYKEELPEKEIVSQAVYRKIFIEEYNFSFHVPKKDQCALCVSYYQDKENDTLTPQLKEAFSKHQERKIKARGEKREDKEKAKNSKELFVATFDLQAVLQTPCSLVSQLYYMRKLSCYNLSIYNLLNNNATCYLWSEIDAQRGLVRDSNLPISSIAIFAKQYTACYFLFRCLFGTKPKPIYSYMLIICSY
;
A
#
# COMPACT_ATOMS: atom_id res chain seq x y z
N MET A 1 -27.39 29.57 9.93
CA MET A 1 -27.19 30.28 11.22
C MET A 1 -26.46 31.63 11.09
N LYS A 2 -25.53 31.81 10.13
CA LYS A 2 -24.78 33.07 9.95
C LYS A 2 -25.70 34.27 9.62
N GLY A 3 -26.66 34.10 8.71
CA GLY A 3 -27.60 35.17 8.35
C GLY A 3 -28.45 35.73 9.49
N LYS A 4 -28.83 34.91 10.49
CA LYS A 4 -29.50 35.41 11.70
C LYS A 4 -28.56 36.27 12.55
N LYS A 5 -27.26 35.93 12.62
CA LYS A 5 -26.26 36.69 13.39
C LYS A 5 -25.92 38.02 12.71
N ASP A 6 -25.80 38.02 11.39
CA ASP A 6 -25.60 39.25 10.61
C ASP A 6 -26.81 40.19 10.76
N CYS A 7 -28.03 39.66 10.66
CA CYS A 7 -29.26 40.42 10.90
C CYS A 7 -29.28 41.05 12.30
N ILE A 8 -28.88 40.33 13.35
CA ILE A 8 -28.80 40.87 14.71
C ILE A 8 -27.84 42.06 14.78
N VAL A 9 -26.66 41.91 14.19
CA VAL A 9 -25.60 42.91 14.22
C VAL A 9 -26.01 44.17 13.44
N THR A 10 -26.62 44.02 12.26
CA THR A 10 -27.06 45.15 11.43
C THR A 10 -28.22 45.93 12.04
N ASN A 11 -29.09 45.24 12.77
CA ASN A 11 -30.33 45.81 13.30
C ASN A 11 -30.28 46.24 14.77
N THR A 12 -29.11 46.11 15.41
CA THR A 12 -28.90 46.50 16.80
C THR A 12 -27.84 47.60 16.89
N ASN A 13 -28.24 48.77 17.38
CA ASN A 13 -27.31 49.86 17.65
C ASN A 13 -26.85 49.81 19.11
N GLN A 14 -25.53 49.87 19.34
CA GLN A 14 -24.94 49.91 20.68
C GLN A 14 -24.29 51.26 20.95
N LYS A 15 -24.81 51.99 21.94
CA LYS A 15 -24.17 53.19 22.47
C LYS A 15 -23.56 52.85 23.83
N LYS A 16 -22.25 53.04 23.96
CA LYS A 16 -21.57 52.96 25.25
C LYS A 16 -21.83 54.27 26.01
N THR A 17 -22.41 54.19 27.20
CA THR A 17 -22.54 55.36 28.06
C THR A 17 -21.14 55.80 28.50
N ARG A 18 -20.79 57.07 28.30
CA ARG A 18 -19.56 57.66 28.83
C ARG A 18 -19.71 57.78 30.35
N THR A 19 -18.95 57.00 31.11
CA THR A 19 -18.77 57.23 32.55
C THR A 19 -17.73 58.32 32.74
N TYR A 20 -18.08 59.39 33.46
CA TYR A 20 -17.11 60.37 33.95
C TYR A 20 -16.24 59.68 35.00
N ILE A 21 -14.92 59.82 34.88
CA ILE A 21 -13.96 59.30 35.85
C ILE A 21 -13.70 60.44 36.83
N ASP A 22 -13.95 60.23 38.11
CA ASP A 22 -13.49 61.11 39.18
C ASP A 22 -12.06 60.68 39.51
N GLU A 23 -11.08 61.59 39.44
CA GLU A 23 -9.63 61.29 39.40
C GLU A 23 -9.04 60.70 40.71
N GLY A 24 -9.86 60.24 41.66
CA GLY A 24 -9.44 59.82 43.00
C GLY A 24 -9.85 58.42 43.46
N ASN A 25 -10.45 57.56 42.62
CA ASN A 25 -10.94 56.25 43.09
C ASN A 25 -10.62 55.08 42.13
N GLU A 26 -9.60 54.28 42.44
CA GLU A 26 -9.24 53.03 41.77
C GLU A 26 -10.22 51.89 42.09
N ARG A 27 -11.48 51.99 41.66
CA ARG A 27 -12.40 50.84 41.65
C ARG A 27 -12.26 50.08 40.33
N PRO A 28 -12.34 48.73 40.32
CA PRO A 28 -12.30 47.94 39.09
C PRO A 28 -13.40 48.43 38.13
N LYS A 29 -13.01 48.71 36.87
CA LYS A 29 -13.87 49.23 35.81
C LYS A 29 -15.16 48.40 35.72
N LYS A 30 -16.29 48.90 36.26
CA LYS A 30 -17.60 48.32 35.97
C LYS A 30 -17.77 48.36 34.45
N LYS A 31 -18.13 47.22 33.83
CA LYS A 31 -18.48 47.19 32.40
C LYS A 31 -19.54 48.27 32.18
N GLY A 32 -19.18 49.33 31.44
CA GLY A 32 -20.07 50.47 31.24
C GLY A 32 -21.42 50.00 30.71
N ASN A 33 -22.50 50.57 31.23
CA ASN A 33 -23.85 50.25 30.76
C ASN A 33 -23.92 50.48 29.25
N VAL A 34 -24.17 49.41 28.49
CA VAL A 34 -24.34 49.48 27.04
C VAL A 34 -25.83 49.63 26.77
N HIS A 35 -26.23 50.78 26.26
CA HIS A 35 -27.59 50.95 25.79
C HIS A 35 -27.72 50.32 24.40
N ARG A 36 -28.65 49.38 24.26
CA ARG A 36 -28.94 48.69 22.99
C ARG A 36 -30.31 49.13 22.48
N SER A 37 -30.37 49.68 21.27
CA SER A 37 -31.63 49.88 20.55
C SER A 37 -31.77 48.87 19.42
N TYR A 38 -32.96 48.28 19.31
CA TYR A 38 -33.28 47.24 18.32
C TYR A 38 -34.24 47.80 17.28
N SER A 39 -34.04 47.44 16.02
CA SER A 39 -34.88 47.93 14.92
C SER A 39 -35.15 46.85 13.88
N PHE A 40 -36.18 47.03 13.07
CA PHE A 40 -36.42 46.24 11.87
C PHE A 40 -36.59 47.16 10.67
N LYS A 41 -36.14 46.73 9.48
CA LYS A 41 -36.42 47.44 8.24
C LYS A 41 -37.67 46.84 7.61
N LEU A 42 -38.72 47.64 7.46
CA LEU A 42 -39.98 47.29 6.80
C LEU A 42 -40.22 48.35 5.73
N ASP A 43 -40.39 47.93 4.47
CA ASP A 43 -40.65 48.81 3.32
C ASP A 43 -39.68 50.00 3.17
N GLY A 44 -38.41 49.80 3.55
CA GLY A 44 -37.36 50.82 3.50
C GLY A 44 -37.28 51.71 4.73
N GLU A 45 -38.27 51.67 5.63
CA GLU A 45 -38.29 52.42 6.88
C GLU A 45 -37.75 51.60 8.06
N GLN A 46 -37.05 52.26 8.98
CA GLN A 46 -36.48 51.63 10.16
C GLN A 46 -37.40 51.80 11.38
N ILE A 47 -38.08 50.73 11.78
CA ILE A 47 -38.99 50.70 12.92
C ILE A 47 -38.23 50.26 14.17
N THR A 48 -38.24 51.09 15.22
CA THR A 48 -37.62 50.75 16.52
C THR A 48 -38.55 49.88 17.35
N VAL A 49 -38.03 48.79 17.90
CA VAL A 49 -38.80 47.82 18.69
C VAL A 49 -38.14 47.55 20.05
N CYS A 50 -38.93 47.04 21.00
CA CYS A 50 -38.37 46.58 22.26
C CYS A 50 -37.60 45.26 22.09
N LYS A 51 -36.67 44.98 23.01
CA LYS A 51 -35.86 43.74 23.03
C LYS A 51 -36.73 42.48 22.94
N LYS A 52 -37.86 42.45 23.65
CA LYS A 52 -38.74 41.27 23.71
C LYS A 52 -39.34 40.95 22.34
N ILE A 53 -39.84 41.96 21.63
CA ILE A 53 -40.35 41.81 20.26
C ILE A 53 -39.22 41.37 19.34
N PHE A 54 -38.05 42.02 19.42
CA PHE A 54 -36.90 41.67 18.58
C PHE A 54 -36.49 40.19 18.68
N LEU A 55 -36.34 39.68 19.91
CA LEU A 55 -35.97 38.29 20.15
C LEU A 55 -37.07 37.30 19.73
N THR A 56 -38.33 37.63 20.01
CA THR A 56 -39.48 36.77 19.70
C THR A 56 -39.71 36.67 18.20
N THR A 57 -39.69 37.81 17.49
CA THR A 57 -39.88 37.87 16.03
C THR A 57 -38.78 37.12 15.28
N LEU A 58 -37.53 37.16 15.76
CA LEU A 58 -36.41 36.41 15.15
C LEU A 58 -36.31 34.95 15.62
N GLY A 59 -37.09 34.56 16.64
CA GLY A 59 -37.05 33.23 17.26
C GLY A 59 -35.67 32.87 17.79
N ILE A 60 -35.04 33.77 18.56
CA ILE A 60 -33.67 33.60 19.08
C ILE A 60 -33.60 33.85 20.59
N SER A 61 -32.67 33.16 21.27
CA SER A 61 -32.40 33.41 22.68
C SER A 61 -31.59 34.70 22.87
N GLU A 62 -31.67 35.25 24.08
CA GLU A 62 -30.84 36.38 24.47
C GLU A 62 -29.35 36.07 24.34
N SER A 63 -28.89 34.91 24.85
CA SER A 63 -27.50 34.47 24.77
C SER A 63 -26.98 34.37 23.33
N PHE A 64 -27.84 33.99 22.38
CA PHE A 64 -27.50 33.94 20.97
C PHE A 64 -27.28 35.35 20.38
N ALA A 65 -28.14 36.31 20.75
CA ALA A 65 -27.97 37.71 20.36
C ALA A 65 -26.71 38.33 20.98
N GLU A 66 -26.45 38.04 22.25
CA GLU A 66 -25.23 38.52 22.93
C GLU A 66 -23.96 37.98 22.27
N HIS A 67 -23.93 36.68 21.96
CA HIS A 67 -22.80 36.07 21.26
C HIS A 67 -22.57 36.71 19.88
N ALA A 68 -23.65 37.02 19.14
CA ALA A 68 -23.54 37.69 17.85
C ALA A 68 -22.90 39.08 18.00
N LEU A 69 -23.38 39.86 18.96
CA LEU A 69 -22.89 41.22 19.23
C LEU A 69 -21.47 41.25 19.81
N GLN A 70 -21.05 40.24 20.59
CA GLN A 70 -19.69 40.16 21.14
C GLN A 70 -18.64 39.79 20.09
N ASN A 71 -19.04 39.12 19.01
CA ASN A 71 -18.14 38.64 17.95
C ASN A 71 -18.38 39.37 16.62
N GLN A 72 -18.82 40.63 16.69
CA GLN A 72 -19.02 41.51 15.55
C GLN A 72 -17.79 42.40 15.32
N LEU A 73 -17.55 42.75 14.06
CA LEU A 73 -16.56 43.76 13.68
C LEU A 73 -17.15 44.58 12.53
N GLY A 74 -17.24 45.90 12.71
CA GLY A 74 -17.76 46.81 11.67
C GLY A 74 -19.18 46.54 11.20
N GLY A 75 -20.08 46.03 12.06
CA GLY A 75 -21.46 45.76 11.68
C GLY A 75 -21.67 44.42 10.95
N VAL A 76 -20.70 43.51 11.00
CA VAL A 76 -20.79 42.14 10.48
C VAL A 76 -20.36 41.13 11.54
N PHE A 77 -20.99 39.94 11.58
CA PHE A 77 -20.57 38.88 12.48
C PHE A 77 -19.33 38.15 11.93
N VAL A 78 -18.23 38.15 12.70
CA VAL A 78 -16.92 37.57 12.29
C VAL A 78 -16.60 36.28 13.07
N GLY A 79 -17.43 35.91 14.05
CA GLY A 79 -17.21 34.69 14.83
C GLY A 79 -17.20 33.40 13.99
N LYS A 80 -16.21 32.54 14.21
CA LYS A 80 -16.13 31.21 13.58
C LYS A 80 -16.86 30.16 14.44
N ASP A 81 -17.47 29.16 13.80
CA ASP A 81 -18.04 28.02 14.51
C ASP A 81 -16.91 27.17 15.15
N LYS A 82 -17.01 26.96 16.46
CA LYS A 82 -16.05 26.21 17.27
C LYS A 82 -16.58 24.85 17.74
N ARG A 83 -17.79 24.46 17.32
CA ARG A 83 -18.34 23.12 17.64
C ARG A 83 -17.40 22.03 17.13
N GLY A 84 -17.17 21.00 17.95
CA GLY A 84 -16.31 19.86 17.62
C GLY A 84 -14.81 20.16 17.55
N LYS A 85 -14.36 21.37 17.90
CA LYS A 85 -12.93 21.76 17.85
C LYS A 85 -12.23 21.71 19.20
N HIS A 86 -12.73 20.89 20.13
CA HIS A 86 -12.05 20.64 21.40
C HIS A 86 -11.01 19.53 21.20
N ASP A 87 -9.80 19.75 21.72
CA ASP A 87 -8.82 18.68 21.78
C ASP A 87 -9.34 17.56 22.71
N PRO A 88 -9.31 16.29 22.28
CA PRO A 88 -9.73 15.18 23.12
C PRO A 88 -8.82 15.06 24.35
N LEU A 89 -9.42 14.97 25.54
CA LEU A 89 -8.72 14.78 26.81
C LEU A 89 -7.83 13.51 26.85
N LYS A 90 -8.15 12.50 26.03
CA LYS A 90 -7.44 11.21 25.94
C LYS A 90 -6.47 11.11 24.76
N LYS A 91 -6.05 12.23 24.19
CA LYS A 91 -5.10 12.23 23.07
C LYS A 91 -3.73 11.75 23.56
N THR A 92 -3.20 10.70 22.93
CA THR A 92 -1.84 10.21 23.19
C THR A 92 -0.83 11.34 23.00
N SER A 93 0.11 11.47 23.94
CA SER A 93 1.12 12.52 23.89
C SER A 93 2.00 12.35 22.65
N LYS A 94 2.50 13.46 22.09
CA LYS A 94 3.42 13.39 20.94
C LYS A 94 4.70 12.62 21.28
N ASN A 95 5.15 12.69 22.54
CA ASN A 95 6.33 11.97 23.01
C ASN A 95 6.15 10.46 22.94
N ALA A 96 5.01 9.95 23.43
CA ALA A 96 4.70 8.52 23.40
C ALA A 96 4.63 7.96 21.97
N LEU A 97 4.11 8.76 21.02
CA LEU A 97 4.10 8.37 19.59
C LEU A 97 5.51 8.25 19.02
N GLU A 98 6.42 9.17 19.40
CA GLU A 98 7.79 9.18 18.90
C GLU A 98 8.62 8.00 19.42
N ILE A 99 8.41 7.63 20.68
CA ILE A 99 9.04 6.44 21.27
C ILE A 99 8.63 5.18 20.49
N VAL A 100 7.35 5.07 20.13
CA VAL A 100 6.85 3.94 19.34
C VAL A 100 7.50 3.88 17.95
N ARG A 101 7.67 5.03 17.28
CA ARG A 101 8.36 5.10 15.98
C ARG A 101 9.80 4.63 16.10
N LYS A 102 10.54 5.15 17.07
CA LYS A 102 11.92 4.74 17.36
C LYS A 102 12.03 3.23 17.59
N HIS A 103 11.07 2.66 18.33
CA HIS A 103 11.02 1.22 18.55
C HIS A 103 10.71 0.43 17.27
N ILE A 104 9.83 0.91 16.38
CA ILE A 104 9.57 0.23 15.10
C ILE A 104 10.80 0.29 14.18
N GLU A 105 11.52 1.41 14.20
CA GLU A 105 12.70 1.64 13.35
C GLU A 105 13.96 0.92 13.82
N SER A 106 14.01 0.44 15.07
CA SER A 106 15.14 -0.33 15.58
C SER A 106 15.23 -1.74 15.00
N PHE A 107 14.15 -2.26 14.40
CA PHE A 107 14.15 -3.60 13.81
C PHE A 107 14.87 -3.61 12.46
N PRO A 108 15.70 -4.63 12.17
CA PRO A 108 16.32 -4.78 10.86
C PRO A 108 15.27 -5.08 9.79
N VAL A 109 15.37 -4.37 8.67
CA VAL A 109 14.44 -4.47 7.55
C VAL A 109 15.17 -4.91 6.29
N VAL A 110 14.60 -5.89 5.59
CA VAL A 110 15.08 -6.40 4.31
C VAL A 110 14.23 -5.83 3.18
N GLU A 111 14.89 -5.35 2.14
CA GLU A 111 14.20 -4.94 0.93
C GLU A 111 13.94 -6.13 0.01
N GLY A 112 12.76 -6.18 -0.62
CA GLY A 112 12.46 -7.18 -1.64
C GLY A 112 13.25 -6.93 -2.91
N HIS A 113 14.53 -7.34 -2.96
CA HIS A 113 15.47 -7.08 -4.06
C HIS A 113 14.89 -7.45 -5.44
N TYR A 114 14.12 -8.53 -5.51
CA TYR A 114 13.47 -9.02 -6.75
C TYR A 114 12.08 -8.42 -7.04
N THR A 115 11.49 -7.71 -6.08
CA THR A 115 10.18 -7.03 -6.23
C THR A 115 10.30 -5.52 -6.29
N ARG A 116 11.51 -4.93 -6.26
CA ARG A 116 11.70 -3.47 -6.29
C ARG A 116 11.00 -2.76 -7.45
N LYS A 117 10.85 -3.43 -8.61
CA LYS A 117 10.12 -2.88 -9.76
C LYS A 117 8.60 -2.87 -9.53
N ASP A 118 8.09 -3.80 -8.74
CA ASP A 118 6.66 -4.06 -8.54
C ASP A 118 6.14 -3.45 -7.22
N SER A 119 7.02 -3.22 -6.22
CA SER A 119 6.65 -2.69 -4.89
C SER A 119 7.83 -2.08 -4.13
N ASN A 120 7.58 -0.96 -3.45
CA ASN A 120 8.48 -0.32 -2.47
C ASN A 120 8.30 -0.87 -1.04
N ARG A 121 7.63 -2.03 -0.90
CA ARG A 121 7.37 -2.65 0.40
C ARG A 121 8.66 -3.20 1.00
N LYS A 122 8.82 -2.92 2.29
CA LYS A 122 9.94 -3.34 3.14
C LYS A 122 9.51 -4.53 3.99
N TYR A 123 10.44 -5.42 4.33
CA TYR A 123 10.11 -6.67 5.01
C TYR A 123 10.85 -6.83 6.32
N LEU A 124 10.11 -7.17 7.37
CA LEU A 124 10.64 -7.55 8.68
C LEU A 124 10.91 -9.06 8.70
N GLY A 125 11.65 -9.52 9.72
CA GLY A 125 11.89 -10.95 9.96
C GLY A 125 10.60 -11.77 10.00
N ALA A 126 10.65 -12.99 9.47
CA ALA A 126 9.48 -13.88 9.38
C ALA A 126 9.02 -14.41 10.75
N ASP A 127 9.88 -14.33 11.75
CA ASP A 127 9.66 -14.62 13.15
C ASP A 127 8.91 -13.50 13.89
N LEU A 128 8.90 -12.29 13.32
CA LEU A 128 8.23 -11.13 13.90
C LEU A 128 6.77 -11.05 13.45
N ASN A 129 5.95 -10.51 14.34
CA ASN A 129 4.59 -10.06 14.04
C ASN A 129 4.27 -8.85 14.93
N ILE A 130 3.21 -8.10 14.62
CA ILE A 130 2.85 -6.87 15.37
C ILE A 130 2.66 -7.15 16.87
N THR A 131 2.09 -8.30 17.24
CA THR A 131 1.91 -8.68 18.65
C THR A 131 3.24 -8.91 19.34
N ARG A 132 4.17 -9.61 18.69
CA ARG A 132 5.51 -9.88 19.20
C ARG A 132 6.33 -8.60 19.32
N MET A 133 6.26 -7.73 18.32
CA MET A 133 6.90 -6.41 18.38
C MET A 133 6.35 -5.57 19.53
N TYR A 134 5.04 -5.60 19.78
CA TYR A 134 4.46 -4.90 20.94
C TYR A 134 4.90 -5.48 22.28
N GLN A 135 5.08 -6.81 22.39
CA GLN A 135 5.64 -7.42 23.60
C GLN A 135 7.08 -6.95 23.83
N LEU A 136 7.91 -6.92 22.79
CA LEU A 136 9.29 -6.42 22.87
C LEU A 136 9.32 -4.93 23.26
N TYR A 137 8.38 -4.13 22.75
CA TYR A 137 8.21 -2.74 23.17
C TYR A 137 7.94 -2.63 24.67
N LEU A 138 7.03 -3.45 25.20
CA LEU A 138 6.76 -3.46 26.63
C LEU A 138 7.98 -3.92 27.42
N GLU A 139 8.65 -5.00 27.01
CA GLU A 139 9.86 -5.50 27.68
C GLU A 139 10.96 -4.43 27.72
N HIS A 140 11.17 -3.68 26.64
CA HIS A 140 12.25 -2.70 26.52
C HIS A 140 11.97 -1.39 27.27
N TYR A 141 10.71 -0.97 27.40
CA TYR A 141 10.36 0.34 27.94
C TYR A 141 9.59 0.31 29.26
N LYS A 142 9.28 -0.87 29.81
CA LYS A 142 8.54 -1.00 31.08
C LYS A 142 9.29 -0.44 32.29
N GLU A 143 10.63 -0.43 32.26
CA GLU A 143 11.46 0.09 33.36
C GLU A 143 11.87 1.56 33.13
N GLU A 144 11.93 2.02 31.88
CA GLU A 144 12.42 3.36 31.52
C GLU A 144 11.33 4.44 31.48
N LEU A 145 10.06 4.05 31.26
CA LEU A 145 8.97 5.01 31.03
C LEU A 145 7.91 4.98 32.13
N PRO A 146 7.35 6.15 32.51
CA PRO A 146 6.15 6.20 33.32
C PRO A 146 4.99 5.47 32.63
N GLU A 147 4.17 4.74 33.40
CA GLU A 147 3.03 3.96 32.88
C GLU A 147 2.08 4.78 31.99
N LYS A 148 2.00 6.09 32.24
CA LYS A 148 1.17 7.04 31.48
C LYS A 148 1.66 7.32 30.05
N GLU A 149 2.92 7.00 29.74
CA GLU A 149 3.51 7.17 28.41
C GLU A 149 3.51 5.88 27.59
N ILE A 150 3.21 4.74 28.21
CA ILE A 150 3.09 3.46 27.52
C ILE A 150 1.81 3.46 26.68
N VAL A 151 1.96 3.25 25.37
CA VAL A 151 0.81 3.20 24.47
C VAL A 151 0.12 1.82 24.52
N SER A 152 -1.17 1.81 24.21
CA SER A 152 -1.90 0.55 24.02
C SER A 152 -1.51 -0.13 22.70
N GLN A 153 -1.68 -1.45 22.64
CA GLN A 153 -1.42 -2.23 21.42
C GLN A 153 -2.19 -1.71 20.20
N ALA A 154 -3.40 -1.18 20.41
CA ALA A 154 -4.22 -0.61 19.34
C ALA A 154 -3.56 0.63 18.71
N VAL A 155 -2.98 1.51 19.53
CA VAL A 155 -2.24 2.69 19.06
C VAL A 155 -0.96 2.27 18.35
N TYR A 156 -0.22 1.31 18.92
CA TYR A 156 0.99 0.75 18.31
C TYR A 156 0.70 0.16 16.92
N ARG A 157 -0.36 -0.67 16.81
CA ARG A 157 -0.80 -1.25 15.53
C ARG A 157 -1.21 -0.17 14.53
N LYS A 158 -1.91 0.87 14.98
CA LYS A 158 -2.35 1.97 14.12
C LYS A 158 -1.15 2.68 13.49
N ILE A 159 -0.15 3.03 14.30
CA ILE A 159 1.10 3.65 13.84
C ILE A 159 1.80 2.74 12.83
N PHE A 160 1.95 1.46 13.15
CA PHE A 160 2.59 0.49 12.26
C PHE A 160 1.90 0.41 10.88
N ILE A 161 0.57 0.37 10.83
CA ILE A 161 -0.18 0.21 9.58
C ILE A 161 -0.25 1.53 8.78
N GLU A 162 -0.47 2.65 9.44
CA GLU A 162 -0.69 3.95 8.77
C GLU A 162 0.62 4.61 8.34
N GLU A 163 1.69 4.47 9.13
CA GLU A 163 2.96 5.16 8.87
C GLU A 163 3.99 4.29 8.13
N TYR A 164 3.93 2.96 8.27
CA TYR A 164 4.94 2.05 7.72
C TYR A 164 4.35 1.06 6.69
N ASN A 165 4.96 1.00 5.49
CA ASN A 165 4.65 -0.03 4.47
C ASN A 165 5.52 -1.28 4.67
N PHE A 166 5.43 -1.88 5.87
CA PHE A 166 6.17 -3.08 6.25
C PHE A 166 5.32 -4.35 6.13
N SER A 167 5.97 -5.49 5.89
CA SER A 167 5.34 -6.82 5.89
C SER A 167 6.28 -7.84 6.50
N PHE A 168 5.75 -8.90 7.09
CA PHE A 168 6.54 -9.95 7.74
C PHE A 168 6.99 -11.05 6.77
N HIS A 169 6.39 -11.12 5.58
CA HIS A 169 6.66 -12.18 4.61
C HIS A 169 7.36 -11.66 3.37
N VAL A 170 8.60 -12.10 3.12
CA VAL A 170 9.31 -11.87 1.87
C VAL A 170 8.78 -12.84 0.81
N PRO A 171 8.22 -12.36 -0.32
CA PRO A 171 7.79 -13.23 -1.41
C PRO A 171 8.96 -14.08 -1.89
N LYS A 172 8.80 -15.40 -1.84
CA LYS A 172 9.77 -16.37 -2.39
C LYS A 172 9.70 -16.33 -3.92
N LYS A 173 10.34 -15.33 -4.54
CA LYS A 173 10.63 -15.39 -5.98
C LYS A 173 11.80 -16.35 -6.20
N ASP A 174 11.74 -17.13 -7.28
CA ASP A 174 12.86 -17.98 -7.72
C ASP A 174 14.11 -17.11 -7.93
N GLN A 175 15.11 -17.32 -7.08
CA GLN A 175 16.35 -16.56 -7.09
C GLN A 175 17.33 -17.17 -8.08
N CYS A 176 18.03 -16.32 -8.81
CA CYS A 176 19.11 -16.76 -9.69
C CYS A 176 20.36 -17.05 -8.89
N ALA A 177 20.87 -18.29 -8.94
CA ALA A 177 22.09 -18.66 -8.21
C ALA A 177 23.25 -17.69 -8.51
N LEU A 178 23.45 -17.36 -9.79
CA LEU A 178 24.50 -16.43 -10.24
C LEU A 178 24.25 -14.98 -9.78
N CYS A 179 22.99 -14.52 -9.73
CA CYS A 179 22.72 -13.18 -9.21
C CYS A 179 22.89 -13.14 -7.69
N VAL A 180 22.43 -14.18 -6.97
CA VAL A 180 22.56 -14.28 -5.51
C VAL A 180 24.04 -14.23 -5.13
N SER A 181 24.87 -15.06 -5.75
CA SER A 181 26.32 -15.07 -5.48
C SER A 181 26.96 -13.71 -5.76
N TYR A 182 26.59 -13.05 -6.85
CA TYR A 182 27.12 -11.71 -7.18
C TYR A 182 26.74 -10.65 -6.13
N TYR A 183 25.48 -10.62 -5.67
CA TYR A 183 25.06 -9.63 -4.68
C TYR A 183 25.64 -9.90 -3.30
N GLN A 184 25.74 -11.17 -2.90
CA GLN A 184 26.37 -11.57 -1.62
C GLN A 184 27.85 -11.18 -1.60
N ASP A 185 28.62 -11.51 -2.64
CA ASP A 185 30.04 -11.16 -2.70
C ASP A 185 30.27 -9.65 -2.82
N LYS A 186 29.31 -8.92 -3.40
CA LYS A 186 29.34 -7.46 -3.44
C LYS A 186 29.09 -6.83 -2.07
N GLU A 187 28.18 -7.39 -1.27
CA GLU A 187 27.90 -6.91 0.09
C GLU A 187 29.05 -7.21 1.06
N ASN A 188 29.73 -8.35 0.87
CA ASN A 188 30.87 -8.77 1.69
C ASN A 188 32.23 -8.23 1.19
N ASP A 189 32.25 -7.43 0.12
CA ASP A 189 33.45 -6.90 -0.55
C ASP A 189 34.46 -7.98 -1.01
N THR A 190 33.98 -9.19 -1.30
CA THR A 190 34.76 -10.35 -1.77
C THR A 190 34.63 -10.60 -3.27
N LEU A 191 34.23 -9.59 -4.04
CA LEU A 191 33.84 -9.74 -5.44
C LEU A 191 35.02 -10.09 -6.35
N THR A 192 34.97 -11.29 -6.95
CA THR A 192 35.99 -11.71 -7.93
C THR A 192 35.74 -11.08 -9.32
N PRO A 193 36.80 -10.73 -10.08
CA PRO A 193 36.67 -10.21 -11.45
C PRO A 193 35.89 -11.15 -12.37
N GLN A 194 36.09 -12.46 -12.20
CA GLN A 194 35.44 -13.53 -12.96
C GLN A 194 33.92 -13.53 -12.77
N LEU A 195 33.47 -13.39 -11.51
CA LEU A 195 32.03 -13.35 -11.20
C LEU A 195 31.38 -12.07 -11.75
N LYS A 196 32.10 -10.95 -11.72
CA LYS A 196 31.64 -9.68 -12.30
C LYS A 196 31.46 -9.78 -13.83
N GLU A 197 32.40 -10.40 -14.53
CA GLU A 197 32.30 -10.63 -15.98
C GLU A 197 31.15 -11.61 -16.30
N ALA A 198 31.03 -12.71 -15.56
CA ALA A 198 29.95 -13.67 -15.71
C ALA A 198 28.57 -13.01 -15.49
N PHE A 199 28.47 -12.10 -14.52
CA PHE A 199 27.27 -11.31 -14.27
C PHE A 199 26.94 -10.34 -15.41
N SER A 200 27.93 -9.63 -15.98
CA SER A 200 27.72 -8.77 -17.14
C SER A 200 27.16 -9.56 -18.33
N LYS A 201 27.82 -10.67 -18.68
CA LYS A 201 27.37 -11.58 -19.75
C LYS A 201 25.97 -12.13 -19.49
N HIS A 202 25.66 -12.49 -18.23
CA HIS A 202 24.32 -12.93 -17.85
C HIS A 202 23.26 -11.84 -18.09
N GLN A 203 23.55 -10.60 -17.72
CA GLN A 203 22.63 -9.48 -17.88
C GLN A 203 22.44 -9.09 -19.35
N GLU A 204 23.51 -9.09 -20.15
CA GLU A 204 23.44 -8.88 -21.60
C GLU A 204 22.55 -9.94 -22.29
N ARG A 205 22.77 -11.23 -21.98
CA ARG A 205 21.95 -12.33 -22.52
C ARG A 205 20.48 -12.17 -22.14
N LYS A 206 20.20 -11.79 -20.89
CA LYS A 206 18.84 -11.52 -20.41
C LYS A 206 18.19 -10.35 -21.14
N ILE A 207 18.92 -9.28 -21.42
CA ILE A 207 18.42 -8.13 -22.19
C ILE A 207 18.12 -8.56 -23.62
N LYS A 208 19.06 -9.26 -24.27
CA LYS A 208 18.92 -9.77 -25.64
C LYS A 208 17.69 -10.67 -25.78
N ALA A 209 17.56 -11.69 -24.94
CA ALA A 209 16.43 -12.63 -25.01
C ALA A 209 15.08 -11.94 -24.74
N ARG A 210 15.05 -10.91 -23.88
CA ARG A 210 13.84 -10.09 -23.67
C ARG A 210 13.52 -9.19 -24.86
N GLY A 211 14.55 -8.70 -25.56
CA GLY A 211 14.41 -7.95 -26.81
C GLY A 211 13.81 -8.83 -27.91
N GLU A 212 14.41 -9.99 -28.16
CA GLU A 212 13.90 -10.97 -29.13
C GLU A 212 12.46 -11.38 -28.84
N LYS A 213 12.13 -11.69 -27.57
CA LYS A 213 10.74 -12.00 -27.17
C LYS A 213 9.76 -10.86 -27.48
N ARG A 214 10.20 -9.61 -27.33
CA ARG A 214 9.36 -8.44 -27.64
C ARG A 214 9.16 -8.31 -29.15
N GLU A 215 10.22 -8.42 -29.93
CA GLU A 215 10.16 -8.39 -31.39
C GLU A 215 9.26 -9.49 -31.94
N ASP A 216 9.42 -10.71 -31.45
CA ASP A 216 8.60 -11.86 -31.85
C ASP A 216 7.12 -11.62 -31.50
N LYS A 217 6.83 -11.01 -30.33
CA LYS A 217 5.47 -10.62 -29.94
C LYS A 217 4.87 -9.55 -30.87
N GLU A 218 5.64 -8.56 -31.30
CA GLU A 218 5.14 -7.53 -32.23
C GLU A 218 4.93 -8.09 -33.64
N LYS A 219 5.84 -8.96 -34.13
CA LYS A 219 5.67 -9.67 -35.40
C LYS A 219 4.39 -10.53 -35.41
N ALA A 220 4.11 -11.17 -34.28
CA ALA A 220 2.93 -12.00 -34.10
C ALA A 220 1.61 -11.23 -34.10
N LYS A 221 1.62 -9.96 -33.67
CA LYS A 221 0.42 -9.10 -33.78
C LYS A 221 0.11 -8.74 -35.23
N ASN A 222 1.14 -8.57 -36.04
CA ASN A 222 1.01 -8.12 -37.43
C ASN A 222 0.78 -9.28 -38.42
N SER A 223 1.02 -10.53 -38.01
CA SER A 223 0.93 -11.72 -38.87
C SER A 223 0.00 -12.76 -38.25
N LYS A 224 -1.06 -13.18 -38.96
CA LYS A 224 -1.99 -14.22 -38.49
C LYS A 224 -1.40 -15.63 -38.51
N GLU A 225 -0.26 -15.83 -39.15
CA GLU A 225 0.43 -17.11 -39.33
C GLU A 225 1.47 -17.40 -38.23
N LEU A 226 1.75 -16.43 -37.35
CA LEU A 226 2.80 -16.57 -36.34
C LEU A 226 2.21 -16.86 -34.96
N PHE A 227 2.50 -18.06 -34.43
CA PHE A 227 2.12 -18.44 -33.07
C PHE A 227 3.32 -18.29 -32.12
N VAL A 228 3.19 -17.41 -31.14
CA VAL A 228 4.25 -17.18 -30.14
C VAL A 228 3.75 -17.56 -28.76
N ALA A 229 4.40 -18.57 -28.19
CA ALA A 229 4.09 -19.04 -26.86
C ALA A 229 5.34 -19.15 -25.99
N THR A 230 5.12 -19.02 -24.68
CA THR A 230 6.12 -19.35 -23.66
C THR A 230 5.64 -20.54 -22.89
N PHE A 231 6.53 -21.48 -22.60
CA PHE A 231 6.20 -22.62 -21.77
C PHE A 231 7.04 -22.65 -20.49
N ASP A 232 6.46 -23.23 -19.45
CA ASP A 232 7.11 -23.48 -18.18
C ASP A 232 6.73 -24.89 -17.71
N LEU A 233 7.73 -25.65 -17.28
CA LEU A 233 7.53 -26.97 -16.68
C LEU A 233 7.60 -26.83 -15.17
N GLN A 234 6.47 -27.09 -14.51
CA GLN A 234 6.39 -27.04 -13.06
C GLN A 234 7.31 -28.09 -12.41
N ALA A 235 7.72 -27.83 -11.17
CA ALA A 235 8.35 -28.84 -10.34
C ALA A 235 7.51 -30.13 -10.28
N VAL A 236 8.18 -31.28 -10.23
CA VAL A 236 7.54 -32.61 -10.24
C VAL A 236 6.53 -32.71 -9.10
N LEU A 237 5.29 -33.03 -9.44
CA LEU A 237 4.19 -33.18 -8.51
C LEU A 237 4.16 -34.62 -8.00
N GLN A 238 4.53 -34.83 -6.75
CA GLN A 238 4.44 -36.15 -6.14
C GLN A 238 2.99 -36.44 -5.71
N THR A 239 2.45 -37.56 -6.19
CA THR A 239 1.04 -37.94 -5.95
C THR A 239 0.98 -39.37 -5.39
N PRO A 240 0.22 -39.65 -4.31
CA PRO A 240 -0.59 -38.73 -3.53
C PRO A 240 0.24 -37.83 -2.61
N CYS A 241 -0.22 -36.59 -2.41
CA CYS A 241 0.38 -35.64 -1.46
C CYS A 241 -0.36 -35.75 -0.12
N SER A 242 0.30 -36.23 0.93
CA SER A 242 -0.24 -36.22 2.29
C SER A 242 0.89 -36.28 3.33
N LEU A 243 0.58 -35.78 4.53
CA LEU A 243 1.50 -35.68 5.67
C LEU A 243 1.55 -36.96 6.52
N VAL A 244 0.81 -38.00 6.13
CA VAL A 244 0.76 -39.27 6.86
C VAL A 244 2.08 -40.03 6.68
N SER A 245 2.70 -40.46 7.78
CA SER A 245 4.01 -41.14 7.82
C SER A 245 4.09 -42.38 6.94
N GLN A 246 2.98 -43.11 6.78
CA GLN A 246 2.90 -44.31 5.94
C GLN A 246 3.21 -44.02 4.46
N LEU A 247 2.88 -42.83 3.96
CA LEU A 247 3.18 -42.42 2.58
C LEU A 247 4.65 -42.03 2.34
N TYR A 248 5.45 -41.92 3.40
CA TYR A 248 6.90 -41.73 3.27
C TYR A 248 7.59 -42.97 2.70
N TYR A 249 7.08 -44.15 3.03
CA TYR A 249 7.66 -45.44 2.62
C TYR A 249 7.08 -45.99 1.31
N MET A 250 6.07 -45.32 0.74
CA MET A 250 5.43 -45.74 -0.50
C MET A 250 6.05 -45.03 -1.71
N ARG A 251 6.15 -45.75 -2.83
CA ARG A 251 6.57 -45.16 -4.11
C ARG A 251 5.51 -44.14 -4.55
N LYS A 252 5.88 -42.87 -4.60
CA LYS A 252 5.01 -41.79 -5.07
C LYS A 252 5.02 -41.75 -6.60
N LEU A 253 3.85 -41.52 -7.20
CA LEU A 253 3.71 -41.30 -8.62
C LEU A 253 4.21 -39.89 -8.97
N SER A 254 5.12 -39.80 -9.95
CA SER A 254 5.58 -38.53 -10.48
C SER A 254 4.58 -38.01 -11.52
N CYS A 255 3.96 -36.86 -11.25
CA CYS A 255 3.12 -36.15 -12.20
C CYS A 255 3.86 -34.89 -12.68
N TYR A 256 3.72 -34.57 -13.96
CA TYR A 256 4.37 -33.44 -14.60
C TYR A 256 3.32 -32.51 -15.17
N ASN A 257 3.51 -31.20 -14.98
CA ASN A 257 2.63 -30.17 -15.50
C ASN A 257 3.42 -29.20 -16.39
N LEU A 258 3.14 -29.21 -17.69
CA LEU A 258 3.67 -28.25 -18.66
C LEU A 258 2.62 -27.19 -18.95
N SER A 259 2.93 -25.94 -18.63
CA SER A 259 2.07 -24.81 -18.92
C SER A 259 2.55 -24.13 -20.20
N ILE A 260 1.69 -24.01 -21.21
CA ILE A 260 1.93 -23.27 -22.45
C ILE A 260 1.06 -22.02 -22.43
N TYR A 261 1.70 -20.86 -22.45
CA TYR A 261 1.05 -19.55 -22.43
C TYR A 261 1.19 -18.87 -23.80
N ASN A 262 0.05 -18.64 -24.46
CA ASN A 262 -0.01 -17.89 -25.72
C ASN A 262 0.13 -16.38 -25.43
N LEU A 263 1.17 -15.75 -25.99
CA LEU A 263 1.47 -14.33 -25.74
C LEU A 263 0.53 -13.35 -26.48
N LEU A 264 -0.24 -13.82 -27.46
CA LEU A 264 -1.22 -13.03 -28.20
C LEU A 264 -2.56 -13.01 -27.50
N ASN A 265 -3.15 -14.19 -27.32
CA ASN A 265 -4.50 -14.35 -26.80
C ASN A 265 -4.54 -14.31 -25.27
N ASN A 266 -3.39 -14.30 -24.60
CA ASN A 266 -3.25 -14.42 -23.15
C ASN A 266 -3.90 -15.68 -22.55
N ASN A 267 -4.07 -16.72 -23.38
CA ASN A 267 -4.61 -18.00 -22.95
C ASN A 267 -3.47 -18.91 -22.47
N ALA A 268 -3.68 -19.54 -21.31
CA ALA A 268 -2.80 -20.56 -20.75
C ALA A 268 -3.45 -21.94 -20.92
N THR A 269 -2.68 -22.91 -21.40
CA THR A 269 -3.07 -24.32 -21.45
C THR A 269 -2.10 -25.13 -20.61
N CYS A 270 -2.62 -26.00 -19.74
CA CYS A 270 -1.81 -26.84 -18.86
C CYS A 270 -1.95 -28.30 -19.30
N TYR A 271 -0.83 -28.96 -19.54
CA TYR A 271 -0.77 -30.37 -19.88
C TYR A 271 -0.24 -31.13 -18.66
N LEU A 272 -1.12 -31.89 -18.02
CA LEU A 272 -0.78 -32.76 -16.90
C LEU A 272 -0.66 -34.19 -17.40
N TRP A 273 0.43 -34.87 -17.05
CA TRP A 273 0.59 -36.30 -17.34
C TRP A 273 1.35 -37.00 -16.22
N SER A 274 1.10 -38.29 -16.05
CA SER A 274 1.83 -39.12 -15.09
C SER A 274 3.05 -39.78 -15.72
N GLU A 275 3.97 -40.26 -14.89
CA GLU A 275 5.12 -41.09 -15.30
C GLU A 275 4.70 -42.30 -16.15
N ILE A 276 3.51 -42.84 -15.90
CA ILE A 276 2.92 -43.98 -16.62
C ILE A 276 2.56 -43.57 -18.05
N ASP A 277 1.89 -42.43 -18.21
CA ASP A 277 1.44 -41.92 -19.51
C ASP A 277 2.62 -41.49 -20.40
N ALA A 278 3.70 -41.00 -19.79
CA ALA A 278 4.93 -40.61 -20.48
C ALA A 278 5.84 -41.79 -20.85
N GLN A 279 5.44 -43.04 -20.58
CA GLN A 279 6.24 -44.24 -20.82
C GLN A 279 7.66 -44.12 -20.23
N ARG A 280 7.81 -43.47 -19.07
CA ARG A 280 9.10 -43.39 -18.36
C ARG A 280 9.38 -44.70 -17.64
N GLY A 281 9.58 -45.77 -18.42
CA GLY A 281 10.20 -47.00 -17.96
C GLY A 281 11.71 -46.91 -18.11
N LEU A 282 12.44 -46.73 -16.99
CA LEU A 282 13.88 -46.97 -16.78
C LEU A 282 14.95 -46.40 -17.75
N VAL A 283 14.60 -45.77 -18.87
CA VAL A 283 15.58 -45.21 -19.82
C VAL A 283 15.63 -43.69 -19.68
N ARG A 284 16.84 -43.21 -19.45
CA ARG A 284 17.17 -41.87 -18.98
C ARG A 284 17.28 -40.88 -20.16
N ASP A 285 16.29 -40.83 -21.04
CA ASP A 285 16.37 -39.96 -22.21
C ASP A 285 15.89 -38.53 -21.92
N SER A 286 16.79 -37.59 -22.15
CA SER A 286 16.68 -36.14 -21.99
C SER A 286 15.72 -35.44 -22.98
N ASN A 287 14.84 -36.19 -23.67
CA ASN A 287 14.06 -35.70 -24.82
C ASN A 287 12.59 -35.34 -24.52
N LEU A 288 12.20 -35.21 -23.24
CA LEU A 288 10.79 -34.96 -22.86
C LEU A 288 10.10 -33.75 -23.50
N PRO A 289 10.72 -32.57 -23.67
CA PRO A 289 9.98 -31.45 -24.27
C PRO A 289 9.51 -31.78 -25.69
N ILE A 290 10.22 -32.65 -26.41
CA ILE A 290 9.93 -32.96 -27.82
C ILE A 290 8.65 -33.80 -27.97
N SER A 291 8.37 -34.73 -27.05
CA SER A 291 7.19 -35.60 -27.15
C SER A 291 5.87 -34.85 -26.91
N SER A 292 5.79 -34.00 -25.90
CA SER A 292 4.61 -33.18 -25.60
C SER A 292 4.42 -32.06 -26.63
N ILE A 293 5.53 -31.47 -27.11
CA ILE A 293 5.51 -30.53 -28.23
C ILE A 293 5.04 -31.22 -29.51
N ALA A 294 5.42 -32.48 -29.77
CA ALA A 294 4.95 -33.24 -30.92
C ALA A 294 3.45 -33.56 -30.87
N ILE A 295 2.88 -33.76 -29.66
CA ILE A 295 1.42 -33.90 -29.48
C ILE A 295 0.71 -32.58 -29.82
N PHE A 296 1.26 -31.44 -29.42
CA PHE A 296 0.74 -30.11 -29.81
C PHE A 296 0.93 -29.84 -31.32
N ALA A 297 2.06 -30.26 -31.90
CA ALA A 297 2.40 -30.10 -33.31
C ALA A 297 1.43 -30.84 -34.25
N LYS A 298 0.89 -31.99 -33.82
CA LYS A 298 -0.08 -32.77 -34.60
C LYS A 298 -1.40 -32.03 -34.90
N GLN A 299 -1.68 -30.90 -34.23
CA GLN A 299 -2.85 -30.08 -34.50
C GLN A 299 -2.66 -29.05 -35.63
N TYR A 300 -1.45 -28.93 -36.20
CA TYR A 300 -1.12 -27.88 -37.19
C TYR A 300 -0.36 -28.46 -38.40
N THR A 301 -0.71 -28.00 -39.60
CA THR A 301 -0.31 -28.58 -40.90
C THR A 301 1.17 -28.41 -41.25
N ALA A 302 1.82 -27.34 -40.77
CA ALA A 302 3.26 -27.12 -40.91
C ALA A 302 3.77 -26.30 -39.72
N CYS A 303 4.57 -26.90 -38.82
CA CYS A 303 5.18 -26.21 -37.68
C CYS A 303 6.69 -26.09 -37.86
N TYR A 304 7.22 -24.86 -37.96
CA TYR A 304 8.66 -24.64 -37.75
C TYR A 304 8.92 -24.27 -36.29
N PHE A 305 9.76 -25.07 -35.63
CA PHE A 305 10.15 -24.87 -34.24
C PHE A 305 11.48 -24.13 -34.15
N LEU A 306 11.41 -22.85 -33.81
CA LEU A 306 12.58 -22.07 -33.44
C LEU A 306 12.72 -22.09 -31.92
N PHE A 307 13.58 -23.00 -31.43
CA PHE A 307 13.94 -23.08 -30.01
C PHE A 307 14.91 -21.95 -29.69
N ARG A 308 14.42 -20.92 -29.00
CA ARG A 308 15.28 -19.90 -28.40
C ARG A 308 15.29 -20.13 -26.89
N CYS A 309 16.46 -20.43 -26.33
CA CYS A 309 16.60 -20.66 -24.90
C CYS A 309 16.62 -19.32 -24.15
N LEU A 310 15.57 -19.03 -23.38
CA LEU A 310 15.62 -18.09 -22.27
C LEU A 310 16.29 -18.81 -21.09
N PHE A 311 17.60 -18.65 -20.91
CA PHE A 311 18.21 -19.14 -19.67
C PHE A 311 17.74 -18.28 -18.49
N GLY A 312 16.58 -18.63 -17.93
CA GLY A 312 16.11 -18.12 -16.65
C GLY A 312 16.90 -18.79 -15.54
N THR A 313 17.71 -17.98 -14.84
CA THR A 313 18.11 -18.06 -13.42
C THR A 313 18.60 -19.39 -12.79
N LYS A 314 18.58 -20.52 -13.47
CA LYS A 314 19.03 -21.84 -12.98
C LYS A 314 20.23 -22.32 -13.80
N PRO A 315 21.15 -23.11 -13.21
CA PRO A 315 22.28 -23.73 -13.91
C PRO A 315 21.87 -24.89 -14.85
N LYS A 316 20.58 -25.00 -15.21
CA LYS A 316 20.05 -25.94 -16.21
C LYS A 316 19.07 -25.18 -17.12
N PRO A 317 19.11 -25.37 -18.46
CA PRO A 317 18.18 -24.75 -19.39
C PRO A 317 16.76 -25.25 -19.07
N ILE A 318 15.89 -24.40 -18.53
CA ILE A 318 14.50 -24.81 -18.25
C ILE A 318 13.47 -23.92 -18.96
N TYR A 319 13.82 -22.69 -19.36
CA TYR A 319 12.89 -21.89 -20.16
C TYR A 319 13.37 -21.84 -21.61
N SER A 320 12.81 -22.70 -22.44
CA SER A 320 12.84 -22.45 -23.87
C SER A 320 11.54 -21.74 -24.23
N TYR A 321 11.60 -20.74 -25.09
CA TYR A 321 10.42 -20.22 -25.77
C TYR A 321 10.50 -20.76 -27.19
N MET A 322 9.39 -21.31 -27.65
CA MET A 322 9.31 -21.87 -28.99
C MET A 322 8.48 -20.93 -29.84
N LEU A 323 9.13 -20.37 -30.86
CA LEU A 323 8.41 -19.75 -31.95
C LEU A 323 7.85 -20.90 -32.79
N ILE A 324 6.53 -20.98 -32.93
CA ILE A 324 5.89 -21.92 -33.85
C ILE A 324 5.40 -21.09 -35.03
N ILE A 325 6.06 -21.25 -36.16
CA ILE A 325 5.55 -20.69 -37.42
C ILE A 325 4.58 -21.72 -37.97
N CYS A 326 3.29 -21.38 -38.03
CA CYS A 326 2.27 -22.20 -38.65
C CYS A 326 1.91 -21.59 -40.01
N SER A 327 2.39 -22.20 -41.09
CA SER A 327 1.84 -21.93 -42.43
C SER A 327 0.51 -22.68 -42.53
N TYR A 328 -0.57 -21.95 -42.77
CA TYR A 328 -1.87 -22.55 -43.09
C TYR A 328 -1.88 -23.13 -44.50
#